data_AF-A0A0M8RQT6-F1
#
_entry.id   AF-A0A0M8RQT6-F1
#
_cell.length_a   1.000
_cell.length_b   1.000
_cell.length_c   1.000
_cell.angle_alpha   90.00
_cell.angle_beta   90.00
_cell.angle_gamma   90.00
#
_symmetry.space_group_name_H-M   'P 1'
#
loop_
_entity.id
_entity.type
_entity.pdbx_description
1 polymer ?
#
loop_
_entity_poly.entity_id
_entity_poly.type
_entity_poly.pdbx_seq_one_letter_code
_entity_poly.pdbx_strand_id
1 'polypeptide(L)'
;MSNVSSNTYTYTRVGAILHEIGMVTEEKMRSVLEEAANYADEEIDHYEAASALEEFGVAVSVHADDIDSIYYDYADLMEAAAEAAGGRVAITNVRLVEGEGDFEGGRMDTLTFERNGTPMSIDADHLADDYYDQGAACEAIAVTAHEDDPRSWREVDFAREPHRGYDSIMVLATPEQARALEERLGFTFPE
;
A
#
# COMPACT_ATOMS: atom_id res chain seq x y z
N MET A 1 8.78 36.32 8.40
CA MET A 1 9.42 35.05 8.81
C MET A 1 8.33 34.23 9.44
N SER A 2 7.70 33.37 8.65
CA SER A 2 6.58 32.56 9.10
C SER A 2 7.14 31.33 9.80
N ASN A 3 6.72 31.10 11.05
CA ASN A 3 6.90 29.83 11.73
C ASN A 3 6.18 28.75 10.91
N VAL A 4 6.92 28.05 10.05
CA VAL A 4 6.52 26.72 9.63
C VAL A 4 6.83 25.85 10.85
N SER A 5 5.80 25.43 11.58
CA SER A 5 5.97 24.32 12.51
C SER A 5 6.57 23.18 11.70
N SER A 6 7.80 22.77 12.02
CA SER A 6 8.37 21.53 11.51
C SER A 6 7.39 20.43 11.91
N ASN A 7 6.60 19.92 10.97
CA ASN A 7 5.82 18.71 11.19
C ASN A 7 6.83 17.56 11.11
N THR A 8 7.61 17.42 12.17
CA THR A 8 8.51 16.28 12.34
C THR A 8 7.63 15.04 12.52
N TYR A 9 7.76 14.10 11.60
CA TYR A 9 7.14 12.78 11.69
C TYR A 9 8.04 11.88 12.53
N THR A 10 7.44 11.01 13.32
CA THR A 10 8.13 9.90 14.00
C THR A 10 7.19 8.71 14.00
N TYR A 11 7.73 7.50 14.12
CA TYR A 11 6.92 6.27 14.26
C TYR A 11 5.95 6.36 15.45
N THR A 12 6.42 6.87 16.59
CA THR A 12 5.58 7.13 17.76
C THR A 12 4.38 8.03 17.42
N ARG A 13 4.60 9.11 16.65
CA ARG A 13 3.54 10.03 16.25
C ARG A 13 2.57 9.38 15.26
N VAL A 14 3.06 8.64 14.27
CA VAL A 14 2.22 7.93 13.30
C VAL A 14 1.33 6.92 14.03
N GLY A 15 1.91 6.06 14.87
CA GLY A 15 1.17 5.06 15.64
C GLY A 15 0.09 5.66 16.53
N ALA A 16 0.40 6.75 17.25
CA ALA A 16 -0.57 7.45 18.09
C ALA A 16 -1.75 8.01 17.26
N ILE A 17 -1.48 8.60 16.09
CA ILE A 17 -2.51 9.10 15.19
C ILE A 17 -3.40 7.96 14.70
N LEU A 18 -2.81 6.86 14.22
CA LEU A 18 -3.54 5.70 13.72
C LEU A 18 -4.45 5.08 14.79
N HIS A 19 -3.98 5.01 16.04
CA HIS A 19 -4.78 4.55 17.16
C HIS A 19 -5.97 5.49 17.44
N GLU A 20 -5.71 6.80 17.52
CA GLU A 20 -6.73 7.80 17.84
C GLU A 20 -7.84 7.88 16.77
N ILE A 21 -7.51 7.66 15.49
CA ILE A 21 -8.50 7.64 14.39
C ILE A 21 -9.12 6.26 14.16
N GLY A 22 -8.81 5.29 15.02
CA GLY A 22 -9.42 3.95 15.01
C GLY A 22 -8.96 3.05 13.87
N MET A 23 -7.78 3.27 13.31
CA MET A 23 -7.19 2.39 12.29
C MET A 23 -6.45 1.20 12.92
N VAL A 24 -5.88 1.37 14.13
CA VAL A 24 -5.21 0.28 14.87
C VAL A 24 -5.67 0.21 16.32
N THR A 25 -5.59 -1.00 16.89
CA THR A 25 -5.78 -1.20 18.33
C THR A 25 -4.58 -0.66 19.12
N GLU A 26 -4.79 -0.36 20.41
CA GLU A 26 -3.68 0.02 21.30
C GLU A 26 -2.61 -1.08 21.36
N GLU A 27 -3.03 -2.35 21.35
CA GLU A 27 -2.12 -3.51 21.34
C GLU A 27 -1.24 -3.55 20.09
N LYS A 28 -1.81 -3.39 18.89
CA LYS A 28 -1.04 -3.36 17.64
C LYS A 28 -0.10 -2.15 17.60
N MET A 29 -0.57 -0.97 18.01
CA MET A 29 0.28 0.22 18.12
C MET A 29 1.48 -0.04 19.01
N ARG A 30 1.26 -0.60 20.22
CA ARG A 30 2.34 -0.89 21.16
C ARG A 30 3.31 -1.95 20.64
N SER A 31 2.80 -3.02 20.05
CA SER A 31 3.65 -4.09 19.50
C SER A 31 4.62 -3.55 18.44
N VAL A 32 4.12 -2.75 17.50
CA VAL A 32 4.96 -2.15 16.44
C VAL A 32 5.97 -1.17 17.03
N LEU A 33 5.56 -0.34 18.00
CA LEU A 33 6.50 0.59 18.67
C LEU A 33 7.56 -0.12 19.53
N GLU A 34 7.24 -1.30 20.08
CA GLU A 34 8.21 -2.14 20.80
C GLU A 34 9.24 -2.75 19.83
N GLU A 35 8.82 -3.15 18.63
CA GLU A 35 9.73 -3.60 17.57
C GLU A 35 10.61 -2.46 17.04
N ALA A 36 10.02 -1.27 16.88
CA ALA A 36 10.69 -0.06 16.42
C ALA A 36 11.46 0.69 17.53
N ALA A 37 11.60 0.13 18.74
CA ALA A 37 12.05 0.87 19.93
C ALA A 37 13.41 1.60 19.78
N ASN A 38 14.28 1.14 18.88
CA ASN A 38 15.57 1.77 18.64
C ASN A 38 15.50 3.04 17.78
N TYR A 39 14.42 3.24 17.02
CA TYR A 39 14.26 4.33 16.06
C TYR A 39 12.87 5.02 16.13
N ALA A 40 11.98 4.59 17.03
CA ALA A 40 10.58 5.04 17.06
C ALA A 40 10.40 6.57 17.23
N ASP A 41 11.36 7.21 17.89
CA ASP A 41 11.39 8.66 18.16
C ASP A 41 12.34 9.43 17.22
N GLU A 42 12.98 8.75 16.26
CA GLU A 42 13.80 9.40 15.24
C GLU A 42 12.89 10.18 14.27
N GLU A 43 13.39 11.31 13.79
CA GLU A 43 12.71 12.11 12.77
C GLU A 43 12.77 11.37 11.43
N ILE A 44 11.59 11.15 10.86
CA ILE A 44 11.41 10.49 9.58
C ILE A 44 10.81 11.46 8.56
N ASP A 45 11.08 11.21 7.29
CA ASP A 45 10.49 11.97 6.19
C ASP A 45 9.04 11.55 5.89
N HIS A 46 8.44 12.19 4.89
CA HIS A 46 7.02 11.99 4.57
C HIS A 46 6.76 10.62 3.91
N TYR A 47 7.73 10.09 3.16
CA TYR A 47 7.64 8.76 2.59
C TYR A 47 7.82 7.70 3.66
N GLU A 48 8.81 7.85 4.55
CA GLU A 48 8.99 6.94 5.69
C GLU A 48 7.76 6.92 6.61
N ALA A 49 7.09 8.07 6.78
CA ALA A 49 5.81 8.13 7.49
C ALA A 49 4.68 7.39 6.75
N ALA A 50 4.68 7.37 5.42
CA ALA A 50 3.73 6.59 4.62
C ALA A 50 4.06 5.09 4.68
N SER A 51 5.32 4.70 4.56
CA SER A 51 5.79 3.31 4.72
C SER A 51 5.45 2.76 6.11
N ALA A 52 5.52 3.58 7.16
CA ALA A 52 5.12 3.17 8.50
C ALA A 52 3.67 2.66 8.57
N LEU A 53 2.77 3.13 7.69
CA LEU A 53 1.38 2.63 7.63
C LEU A 53 1.31 1.12 7.35
N GLU A 54 2.26 0.59 6.57
CA GLU A 54 2.37 -0.84 6.28
C GLU A 54 2.81 -1.63 7.52
N GLU A 55 3.80 -1.14 8.27
CA GLU A 55 4.24 -1.80 9.52
C GLU A 55 3.10 -1.87 10.57
N PHE A 56 2.26 -0.82 10.62
CA PHE A 56 1.05 -0.80 11.44
C PHE A 56 -0.08 -1.71 10.91
N GLY A 57 0.08 -2.31 9.73
CA GLY A 57 -0.84 -3.29 9.14
C GLY A 57 -2.10 -2.66 8.55
N VAL A 58 -2.03 -1.39 8.14
CA VAL A 58 -3.17 -0.65 7.56
C VAL A 58 -2.93 -0.26 6.11
N ALA A 59 -1.74 -0.52 5.58
CA ALA A 59 -1.34 -0.30 4.21
C ALA A 59 -0.59 -1.51 3.64
N VAL A 60 -0.40 -1.50 2.32
CA VAL A 60 0.46 -2.42 1.56
C VAL A 60 1.27 -1.59 0.57
N SER A 61 2.55 -1.92 0.42
CA SER A 61 3.44 -1.24 -0.52
C SER A 61 3.49 -1.99 -1.86
N VAL A 62 3.31 -1.27 -2.97
CA VAL A 62 3.72 -1.74 -4.29
C VAL A 62 5.14 -1.23 -4.53
N HIS A 63 6.11 -2.14 -4.53
CA HIS A 63 7.51 -1.76 -4.67
C HIS A 63 7.78 -1.11 -6.03
N ALA A 64 8.50 0.00 -6.01
CA ALA A 64 9.00 0.67 -7.22
C ALA A 64 10.39 0.16 -7.64
N ASP A 65 10.98 -0.73 -6.85
CA ASP A 65 12.26 -1.40 -7.12
C ASP A 65 12.02 -2.87 -7.52
N ASP A 66 13.11 -3.59 -7.75
CA ASP A 66 13.12 -5.00 -8.16
C ASP A 66 12.24 -5.87 -7.23
N ILE A 67 11.37 -6.67 -7.83
CA ILE A 67 10.68 -7.80 -7.21
C ILE A 67 11.34 -9.10 -7.67
N ASP A 68 11.08 -10.21 -6.97
CA ASP A 68 11.68 -11.50 -7.32
C ASP A 68 11.12 -12.00 -8.66
N SER A 69 9.80 -11.87 -8.86
CA SER A 69 9.16 -12.23 -10.13
C SER A 69 7.69 -11.82 -10.25
N ILE A 70 7.31 -11.23 -11.39
CA ILE A 70 5.90 -10.97 -11.76
C ILE A 70 5.04 -12.25 -11.83
N TYR A 71 5.63 -13.45 -11.87
CA TYR A 71 4.86 -14.70 -11.94
C TYR A 71 4.35 -15.19 -10.58
N TYR A 72 4.95 -14.73 -9.48
CA TYR A 72 4.60 -15.20 -8.13
C TYR A 72 4.26 -14.04 -7.19
N ASP A 73 4.91 -12.89 -7.31
CA ASP A 73 4.82 -11.85 -6.29
C ASP A 73 3.47 -11.13 -6.27
N TYR A 74 2.72 -11.10 -7.40
CA TYR A 74 1.32 -10.65 -7.37
C TYR A 74 0.46 -11.45 -6.40
N ALA A 75 0.74 -12.76 -6.24
CA ALA A 75 -0.02 -13.59 -5.31
C ALA A 75 0.24 -13.17 -3.85
N ASP A 76 1.51 -12.94 -3.52
CA ASP A 76 1.95 -12.50 -2.19
C ASP A 76 1.42 -11.09 -1.88
N LEU A 77 1.48 -10.18 -2.86
CA LEU A 77 0.92 -8.83 -2.75
C LEU A 77 -0.58 -8.84 -2.44
N MET A 78 -1.34 -9.65 -3.18
CA MET A 78 -2.79 -9.78 -2.98
C MET A 78 -3.13 -10.50 -1.69
N GLU A 79 -2.31 -11.44 -1.22
CA GLU A 79 -2.46 -12.09 0.09
C GLU A 79 -2.27 -11.08 1.21
N ALA A 80 -1.20 -10.28 1.18
CA ALA A 80 -0.95 -9.22 2.15
C ALA A 80 -2.09 -8.20 2.20
N ALA A 81 -2.59 -7.76 1.03
CA ALA A 81 -3.74 -6.87 0.94
C ALA A 81 -5.02 -7.50 1.49
N ALA A 82 -5.30 -8.77 1.19
CA ALA A 82 -6.44 -9.47 1.74
C ALA A 82 -6.35 -9.61 3.27
N GLU A 83 -5.16 -9.86 3.82
CA GLU A 83 -4.92 -9.92 5.26
C GLU A 83 -5.17 -8.55 5.92
N ALA A 84 -4.61 -7.47 5.38
CA ALA A 84 -4.85 -6.10 5.85
C ALA A 84 -6.34 -5.69 5.77
N ALA A 85 -7.07 -6.23 4.78
CA ALA A 85 -8.53 -6.08 4.66
C ALA A 85 -9.34 -6.97 5.64
N GLY A 86 -8.68 -7.70 6.52
CA GLY A 86 -9.30 -8.55 7.54
C GLY A 86 -9.70 -9.94 7.05
N GLY A 87 -9.12 -10.40 5.93
CA GLY A 87 -9.23 -11.78 5.44
C GLY A 87 -10.62 -12.23 4.99
N ARG A 88 -11.51 -11.27 4.69
CA ARG A 88 -12.91 -11.57 4.29
C ARG A 88 -13.08 -11.87 2.80
N VAL A 89 -12.12 -11.44 1.98
CA VAL A 89 -12.08 -11.72 0.54
C VAL A 89 -11.04 -12.81 0.32
N ALA A 90 -11.46 -13.93 -0.27
CA ALA A 90 -10.56 -14.97 -0.70
C ALA A 90 -10.05 -14.65 -2.11
N ILE A 91 -8.74 -14.45 -2.24
CA ILE A 91 -8.05 -14.39 -3.52
C ILE A 91 -7.36 -15.73 -3.76
N THR A 92 -7.64 -16.35 -4.90
CA THR A 92 -7.08 -17.67 -5.24
C THR A 92 -6.74 -17.74 -6.73
N ASN A 93 -5.96 -18.76 -7.13
CA ASN A 93 -5.62 -19.03 -8.53
C ASN A 93 -4.96 -17.84 -9.26
N VAL A 94 -4.18 -17.02 -8.54
CA VAL A 94 -3.42 -15.91 -9.10
C VAL A 94 -2.39 -16.45 -10.08
N ARG A 95 -2.41 -15.93 -11.31
CA ARG A 95 -1.46 -16.30 -12.37
C ARG A 95 -1.37 -15.19 -13.39
N LEU A 96 -0.18 -15.02 -13.94
CA LEU A 96 0.05 -14.17 -15.10
C LEU A 96 -0.10 -14.99 -16.38
N VAL A 97 -0.89 -14.48 -17.32
CA VAL A 97 -0.97 -14.99 -18.69
C VAL A 97 -0.16 -14.06 -19.56
N GLU A 98 0.93 -14.59 -20.14
CA GLU A 98 1.80 -13.81 -21.00
C GLU A 98 1.08 -13.33 -22.27
N GLY A 99 1.22 -12.05 -22.56
CA GLY A 99 0.69 -11.41 -23.75
C GLY A 99 1.59 -11.53 -24.97
N GLU A 100 1.24 -10.75 -26.00
CA GLU A 100 2.10 -10.55 -27.16
C GLU A 100 3.17 -9.50 -26.86
N GLY A 101 4.39 -9.71 -27.36
CA GLY A 101 5.51 -8.78 -27.24
C GLY A 101 6.67 -9.34 -26.42
N ASP A 102 7.64 -8.45 -26.17
CA ASP A 102 8.73 -8.65 -25.21
C ASP A 102 8.75 -7.47 -24.23
N PHE A 103 9.54 -7.60 -23.18
CA PHE A 103 9.65 -6.58 -22.14
C PHE A 103 10.23 -5.25 -22.67
N GLU A 104 11.13 -5.28 -23.65
CA GLU A 104 11.80 -4.08 -24.19
C GLU A 104 10.79 -3.13 -24.85
N GLY A 105 9.72 -3.68 -25.46
CA GLY A 105 8.62 -2.93 -26.05
C GLY A 105 7.37 -2.76 -25.17
N GLY A 106 7.38 -3.34 -23.95
CA GLY A 106 6.20 -3.56 -23.14
C GLY A 106 5.42 -4.80 -23.57
N ARG A 107 5.20 -5.70 -22.62
CA ARG A 107 4.41 -6.92 -22.82
C ARG A 107 3.06 -6.74 -22.13
N MET A 108 1.97 -6.81 -22.91
CA MET A 108 0.60 -6.68 -22.39
C MET A 108 0.13 -8.01 -21.79
N ASP A 109 0.52 -8.27 -20.56
CA ASP A 109 0.11 -9.47 -19.83
C ASP A 109 -1.30 -9.33 -19.25
N THR A 110 -1.88 -10.46 -18.86
CA THR A 110 -3.15 -10.47 -18.13
C THR A 110 -2.96 -11.19 -16.80
N LEU A 111 -3.10 -10.46 -15.70
CA LEU A 111 -3.21 -11.04 -14.37
C LEU A 111 -4.60 -11.63 -14.21
N THR A 112 -4.68 -12.93 -13.94
CA THR A 112 -5.97 -13.63 -13.71
C THR A 112 -6.00 -14.28 -12.34
N PHE A 113 -7.15 -14.22 -11.68
CA PHE A 113 -7.37 -14.76 -10.33
C PHE A 113 -8.86 -14.99 -10.08
N GLU A 114 -9.20 -15.52 -8.91
CA GLU A 114 -10.58 -15.65 -8.43
C GLU A 114 -10.79 -14.87 -7.14
N ARG A 115 -11.76 -13.95 -7.14
CA ARG A 115 -12.26 -13.23 -5.96
C ARG A 115 -13.50 -13.94 -5.44
N ASN A 116 -13.41 -14.59 -4.27
CA ASN A 116 -14.50 -15.38 -3.71
C ASN A 116 -15.06 -16.41 -4.72
N GLY A 117 -14.18 -17.05 -5.50
CA GLY A 117 -14.54 -17.99 -6.57
C GLY A 117 -15.10 -17.36 -7.85
N THR A 118 -15.18 -16.03 -7.93
CA THR A 118 -15.56 -15.30 -9.15
C THR A 118 -14.30 -14.97 -9.95
N PRO A 119 -14.17 -15.44 -11.21
CA PRO A 119 -13.03 -15.13 -12.04
C PRO A 119 -12.88 -13.63 -12.30
N MET A 120 -11.66 -13.13 -12.21
CA MET A 120 -11.27 -11.75 -12.50
C MET A 120 -10.03 -11.72 -13.37
N SER A 121 -9.86 -10.61 -14.08
CA SER A 121 -8.71 -10.34 -14.93
C SER A 121 -8.37 -8.84 -14.89
N ILE A 122 -7.08 -8.53 -14.82
CA ILE A 122 -6.52 -7.18 -14.88
C ILE A 122 -5.45 -7.18 -15.98
N ASP A 123 -5.49 -6.20 -16.87
CA ASP A 123 -4.45 -6.02 -17.89
C ASP A 123 -3.22 -5.36 -17.24
N ALA A 124 -2.02 -5.80 -17.60
CA ALA A 124 -0.77 -5.31 -17.05
C ALA A 124 0.26 -5.06 -18.16
N ASP A 125 0.90 -3.90 -18.16
CA ASP A 125 1.97 -3.50 -19.05
C ASP A 125 3.33 -3.73 -18.38
N HIS A 126 3.90 -4.91 -18.58
CA HIS A 126 5.19 -5.27 -18.01
C HIS A 126 6.33 -4.85 -18.93
N LEU A 127 7.23 -4.02 -18.39
CA LEU A 127 8.48 -3.60 -19.03
C LEU A 127 9.68 -4.46 -18.62
N ALA A 128 9.51 -5.35 -17.64
CA ALA A 128 10.49 -6.31 -17.14
C ALA A 128 9.79 -7.40 -16.30
N ASP A 129 10.46 -8.53 -16.05
CA ASP A 129 9.94 -9.64 -15.24
C ASP A 129 10.16 -9.46 -13.73
N ASP A 130 10.97 -8.48 -13.35
CA ASP A 130 11.33 -8.10 -11.98
C ASP A 130 10.75 -6.73 -11.58
N TYR A 131 9.73 -6.22 -12.30
CA TYR A 131 9.00 -5.00 -11.90
C TYR A 131 7.49 -5.18 -12.03
N TYR A 132 6.74 -4.72 -11.04
CA TYR A 132 5.29 -4.61 -11.18
C TYR A 132 4.91 -3.60 -12.27
N ASP A 133 3.85 -3.91 -13.02
CA ASP A 133 2.97 -2.83 -13.49
C ASP A 133 2.29 -2.24 -12.26
N GLN A 134 2.63 -0.99 -11.93
CA GLN A 134 2.15 -0.28 -10.75
C GLN A 134 0.62 -0.10 -10.76
N GLY A 135 0.03 0.18 -11.93
CA GLY A 135 -1.41 0.35 -12.08
C GLY A 135 -2.16 -0.95 -11.83
N ALA A 136 -1.71 -2.03 -12.45
CA ALA A 136 -2.28 -3.36 -12.28
C ALA A 136 -2.10 -3.88 -10.84
N ALA A 137 -0.96 -3.58 -10.21
CA ALA A 137 -0.72 -3.91 -8.80
C ALA A 137 -1.64 -3.15 -7.84
N CYS A 138 -1.80 -1.84 -8.02
CA CYS A 138 -2.77 -1.05 -7.25
C CYS A 138 -4.21 -1.51 -7.47
N GLU A 139 -4.59 -1.87 -8.71
CA GLU A 139 -5.91 -2.44 -9.01
C GLU A 139 -6.11 -3.81 -8.34
N ALA A 140 -5.08 -4.67 -8.37
CA ALA A 140 -5.09 -5.98 -7.73
C ALA A 140 -5.23 -5.87 -6.20
N ILE A 141 -4.62 -4.85 -5.58
CA ILE A 141 -4.86 -4.53 -4.15
C ILE A 141 -6.31 -4.07 -3.96
N ALA A 142 -6.80 -3.15 -4.80
CA ALA A 142 -8.12 -2.55 -4.64
C ALA A 142 -9.27 -3.59 -4.59
N VAL A 143 -9.19 -4.67 -5.38
CA VAL A 143 -10.24 -5.71 -5.41
C VAL A 143 -10.32 -6.56 -4.14
N THR A 144 -9.33 -6.48 -3.24
CA THR A 144 -9.30 -7.21 -1.97
C THR A 144 -10.20 -6.58 -0.90
N ALA A 145 -10.67 -5.34 -1.12
CA ALA A 145 -11.66 -4.71 -0.26
C ALA A 145 -13.01 -5.46 -0.33
N HIS A 146 -13.60 -5.73 0.83
CA HIS A 146 -14.90 -6.38 0.95
C HIS A 146 -16.03 -5.35 0.77
N GLU A 147 -17.12 -5.71 0.09
CA GLU A 147 -18.21 -4.78 -0.27
C GLU A 147 -18.95 -4.20 0.96
N ASP A 148 -19.05 -4.98 2.04
CA ASP A 148 -19.64 -4.53 3.31
C ASP A 148 -18.64 -3.78 4.23
N ASP A 149 -17.38 -3.61 3.81
CA ASP A 149 -16.41 -2.81 4.55
C ASP A 149 -16.52 -1.33 4.11
N PRO A 150 -16.72 -0.36 5.03
CA PRO A 150 -16.78 1.05 4.66
C PRO A 150 -15.42 1.63 4.21
N ARG A 151 -14.32 0.87 4.36
CA ARG A 151 -12.98 1.27 3.93
C ARG A 151 -12.76 0.93 2.46
N SER A 152 -11.98 1.77 1.79
CA SER A 152 -11.50 1.51 0.44
C SER A 152 -9.98 1.68 0.40
N TRP A 153 -9.30 0.92 -0.45
CA TRP A 153 -7.89 1.15 -0.75
C TRP A 153 -7.72 2.50 -1.44
N ARG A 154 -6.71 3.26 -1.01
CA ARG A 154 -6.37 4.58 -1.55
C ARG A 154 -4.86 4.70 -1.63
N GLU A 155 -4.34 5.17 -2.75
CA GLU A 155 -2.94 5.51 -2.86
C GLU A 155 -2.64 6.74 -1.99
N VAL A 156 -1.62 6.64 -1.15
CA VAL A 156 -1.10 7.75 -0.35
C VAL A 156 -0.12 8.52 -1.23
N ASP A 157 -0.37 9.83 -1.39
CA ASP A 157 0.54 10.75 -2.05
C ASP A 157 1.12 11.75 -1.05
N PHE A 158 2.31 12.23 -1.36
CA PHE A 158 3.12 13.11 -0.51
C PHE A 158 4.17 13.84 -1.34
N ALA A 159 4.83 14.83 -0.75
CA ALA A 159 5.86 15.59 -1.45
C ALA A 159 7.06 14.68 -1.80
N ARG A 160 7.30 14.47 -3.10
CA ARG A 160 8.39 13.65 -3.62
C ARG A 160 9.65 14.49 -3.87
N GLU A 161 10.79 14.00 -3.39
CA GLU A 161 12.11 14.45 -3.81
C GLU A 161 12.44 13.93 -5.22
N PRO A 162 13.07 14.74 -6.08
CA PRO A 162 13.52 14.29 -7.39
C PRO A 162 14.50 13.11 -7.31
N HIS A 163 14.40 12.18 -8.26
CA HIS A 163 15.36 11.07 -8.47
C HIS A 163 15.39 9.97 -7.38
N ARG A 164 14.47 9.99 -6.42
CA ARG A 164 14.25 8.87 -5.49
C ARG A 164 13.13 7.96 -6.02
N GLY A 165 13.31 6.65 -5.90
CA GLY A 165 12.25 5.67 -6.12
C GLY A 165 11.30 5.67 -4.92
N TYR A 166 9.99 5.62 -5.20
CA TYR A 166 8.95 5.61 -4.17
C TYR A 166 7.97 4.51 -4.47
N ASP A 167 7.79 3.63 -3.51
CA ASP A 167 6.71 2.65 -3.53
C ASP A 167 5.35 3.37 -3.56
N SER A 168 4.39 2.77 -4.25
CA SER A 168 3.00 3.19 -4.14
C SER A 168 2.39 2.57 -2.89
N ILE A 169 2.14 3.40 -1.89
CA ILE A 169 1.58 2.96 -0.61
C ILE A 169 0.06 3.00 -0.71
N MET A 170 -0.58 1.83 -0.70
CA MET A 170 -2.04 1.70 -0.70
C MET A 170 -2.51 1.57 0.73
N VAL A 171 -3.32 2.51 1.24
CA VAL A 171 -3.89 2.46 2.60
C VAL A 171 -5.38 2.10 2.56
N LEU A 172 -5.82 1.23 3.47
CA LEU A 172 -7.22 0.85 3.60
C LEU A 172 -7.91 1.72 4.66
N ALA A 173 -8.68 2.72 4.21
CA ALA A 173 -9.26 3.73 5.10
C ALA A 173 -10.71 4.08 4.74
N THR A 174 -11.51 4.44 5.75
CA THR A 174 -12.79 5.13 5.51
C THR A 174 -12.53 6.56 5.02
N PRO A 175 -13.52 7.25 4.43
CA PRO A 175 -13.39 8.66 4.05
C PRO A 175 -13.00 9.57 5.22
N GLU A 176 -13.50 9.30 6.43
CA GLU A 176 -13.16 10.05 7.64
C GLU A 176 -11.72 9.80 8.08
N GLN A 177 -11.25 8.55 8.00
CA GLN A 177 -9.86 8.20 8.31
C GLN A 177 -8.89 8.83 7.31
N ALA A 178 -9.19 8.76 6.01
CA ALA A 178 -8.39 9.39 4.98
C ALA A 178 -8.28 10.91 5.21
N ARG A 179 -9.39 11.60 5.52
CA ARG A 179 -9.35 13.03 5.88
C ARG A 179 -8.51 13.29 7.12
N ALA A 180 -8.58 12.44 8.13
CA ALA A 180 -7.77 12.60 9.34
C ALA A 180 -6.28 12.39 9.06
N LEU A 181 -5.91 11.45 8.18
CA LEU A 181 -4.54 11.25 7.71
C LEU A 181 -4.03 12.50 6.95
N GLU A 182 -4.86 13.07 6.08
CA GLU A 182 -4.55 14.34 5.39
C GLU A 182 -4.33 15.48 6.40
N GLU A 183 -5.24 15.69 7.34
CA GLU A 183 -5.15 16.79 8.31
C GLU A 183 -3.98 16.65 9.29
N ARG A 184 -3.66 15.42 9.72
CA ARG A 184 -2.72 15.18 10.83
C ARG A 184 -1.33 14.74 10.39
N LEU A 185 -1.22 14.08 9.24
CA LEU A 185 0.03 13.64 8.64
C LEU A 185 0.35 14.37 7.34
N GLY A 186 -0.59 15.11 6.74
CA GLY A 186 -0.31 15.89 5.53
C GLY A 186 -0.27 15.06 4.26
N PHE A 187 -0.76 13.82 4.28
CA PHE A 187 -0.90 12.99 3.08
C PHE A 187 -1.99 13.53 2.17
N THR A 188 -1.89 13.25 0.88
CA THR A 188 -2.95 13.50 -0.09
C THR A 188 -3.40 12.19 -0.73
N PHE A 189 -4.58 12.20 -1.34
CA PHE A 189 -5.15 11.03 -2.00
C PHE A 189 -5.61 11.47 -3.39
N PRO A 190 -5.01 10.97 -4.48
CA PRO A 190 -5.47 11.26 -5.83
C PRO A 190 -6.90 10.73 -6.04
N GLU A 191 -7.68 11.42 -6.87
CA GLU A 191 -9.06 11.03 -7.25
C GLU A 191 -9.10 9.81 -8.16
#